data_AF-A0A4Y9ISA9-F1
#
_entry.id   AF-A0A4Y9ISA9-F1
#
_cell.length_a   1.000
_cell.length_b   1.000
_cell.length_c   1.000
_cell.angle_alpha   90.00
_cell.angle_beta   90.00
_cell.angle_gamma   90.00
#
_symmetry.space_group_name_H-M   'P 1'
#
loop_
_entity.id
_entity.type
_entity.pdbx_description
1 polymer ?
#
loop_
_entity_poly.entity_id
_entity_poly.type
_entity_poly.pdbx_seq_one_letter_code
_entity_poly.pdbx_strand_id
1 'polypeptide(L)'
;VENRENGNEAYCQMNEGIGAVMRFGAYNEQVIDRLHWMKDVLGPVLGEAIRSLEDGMNVNVLIAKAIAMGDEFHQRNIASSYAFLRDIAPVISSLDHIDNEKRTEVIQFLSDTDQFFLNVAMATGK
;
A
#
# COMPACT_ATOMS: atom_id res chain seq x y z
N VAL A 1 6.64 -6.27 -6.73
CA VAL A 1 7.86 -6.33 -5.89
C VAL A 1 8.92 -7.02 -6.71
N GLU A 2 10.11 -6.45 -6.79
CA GLU A 2 11.23 -7.01 -7.54
C GLU A 2 12.33 -7.42 -6.57
N ASN A 3 12.84 -8.63 -6.73
CA ASN A 3 14.06 -9.07 -6.08
C ASN A 3 15.26 -8.58 -6.90
N ARG A 4 15.94 -7.55 -6.42
CA ARG A 4 17.10 -6.95 -7.11
C ARG A 4 18.32 -7.87 -7.20
N GLU A 5 18.42 -8.93 -6.39
CA GLU A 5 19.54 -9.87 -6.46
C GLU A 5 19.40 -10.83 -7.64
N ASN A 6 18.18 -11.35 -7.87
CA ASN A 6 17.93 -12.40 -8.86
C ASN A 6 17.02 -11.97 -10.02
N GLY A 7 16.49 -10.75 -9.99
CA GLY A 7 15.61 -10.18 -11.02
C GLY A 7 14.20 -10.78 -11.08
N ASN A 8 13.79 -11.58 -10.08
CA ASN A 8 12.44 -12.15 -10.07
C ASN A 8 11.41 -11.13 -9.56
N GLU A 9 10.20 -11.21 -10.11
CA GLU A 9 9.11 -10.31 -9.77
C GLU A 9 7.94 -11.08 -9.14
N ALA A 10 7.28 -10.45 -8.18
CA ALA A 10 6.09 -10.95 -7.53
C ALA A 10 5.03 -9.86 -7.43
N TYR A 11 3.77 -10.27 -7.52
CA TYR A 11 2.61 -9.40 -7.61
C TYR A 11 1.53 -9.83 -6.62
N CYS A 12 0.87 -8.85 -6.01
CA CYS A 12 -0.31 -9.04 -5.17
C CYS A 12 -1.26 -7.87 -5.41
N GLN A 13 -2.56 -8.09 -5.25
CA GLN A 13 -3.55 -7.01 -5.25
C GLN A 13 -3.32 -6.06 -4.07
N MET A 14 -3.84 -4.83 -4.12
CA MET A 14 -3.82 -3.93 -2.96
C MET A 14 -4.86 -4.32 -1.91
N ASN A 15 -4.62 -3.95 -0.66
CA ASN A 15 -5.62 -4.08 0.39
C ASN A 15 -6.80 -3.12 0.11
N GLU A 16 -8.02 -3.62 0.21
CA GLU A 16 -9.26 -2.87 -0.07
C GLU A 16 -9.74 -1.99 1.12
N GLY A 17 -8.98 -1.93 2.21
CA GLY A 17 -9.32 -1.17 3.42
C GLY A 17 -10.23 -1.93 4.39
N ILE A 18 -10.96 -1.18 5.22
CA ILE A 18 -11.81 -1.70 6.29
C ILE A 18 -13.25 -1.92 5.81
N GLY A 19 -13.93 -2.91 6.40
CA GLY A 19 -15.36 -3.15 6.22
C GLY A 19 -15.65 -4.20 5.14
N ALA A 20 -16.78 -4.05 4.45
CA ALA A 20 -17.16 -4.91 3.33
C ALA A 20 -16.12 -4.78 2.20
N VAL A 21 -15.53 -5.91 1.80
CA VAL A 21 -14.46 -6.00 0.79
C VAL A 21 -14.63 -7.27 -0.06
N MET A 22 -14.20 -7.20 -1.31
CA MET A 22 -14.36 -8.28 -2.28
C MET A 22 -13.57 -9.53 -1.90
N ARG A 23 -12.37 -9.38 -1.31
CA ARG A 23 -11.56 -10.54 -0.85
C ARG A 23 -12.25 -11.45 0.17
N PHE A 24 -13.29 -10.94 0.85
CA PHE A 24 -14.13 -11.71 1.78
C PHE A 24 -15.51 -12.04 1.19
N GLY A 25 -15.70 -11.84 -0.11
CA GLY A 25 -16.92 -12.21 -0.84
C GLY A 25 -18.04 -11.16 -0.80
N ALA A 26 -17.81 -9.97 -0.25
CA ALA A 26 -18.82 -8.90 -0.30
C ALA A 26 -18.92 -8.33 -1.72
N TYR A 27 -20.14 -8.16 -2.22
CA TYR A 27 -20.41 -7.65 -3.57
C TYR A 27 -21.65 -6.76 -3.55
N ASN A 28 -21.43 -5.46 -3.41
CA ASN A 28 -22.47 -4.42 -3.41
C ASN A 28 -21.90 -3.12 -4.01
N GLU A 29 -22.75 -2.11 -4.19
CA GLU A 29 -22.37 -0.82 -4.78
C GLU A 29 -21.17 -0.19 -4.07
N GLN A 30 -21.15 -0.19 -2.73
CA GLN A 30 -20.03 0.33 -1.94
C GLN A 30 -18.68 -0.35 -2.29
N VAL A 31 -18.67 -1.67 -2.44
CA VAL A 31 -17.45 -2.43 -2.81
C VAL A 31 -17.02 -2.07 -4.23
N ILE A 32 -17.97 -2.01 -5.17
CA ILE A 32 -17.68 -1.68 -6.57
C ILE A 32 -17.15 -0.25 -6.71
N ASP A 33 -17.78 0.71 -6.04
CA ASP A 33 -17.33 2.11 -6.02
C ASP A 33 -15.92 2.23 -5.46
N ARG A 34 -15.61 1.50 -4.39
CA ARG A 34 -14.25 1.48 -3.84
C ARG A 34 -13.25 0.88 -4.83
N LEU A 35 -13.58 -0.21 -5.53
CA LEU A 35 -12.69 -0.80 -6.52
C LEU A 35 -12.46 0.13 -7.72
N HIS A 36 -13.49 0.84 -8.18
CA HIS A 36 -13.33 1.88 -9.19
C HIS A 36 -12.43 3.02 -8.68
N TRP A 37 -12.67 3.52 -7.47
CA TRP A 37 -11.81 4.52 -6.85
C TRP A 37 -10.36 4.02 -6.69
N MET A 38 -10.15 2.75 -6.32
CA MET A 38 -8.81 2.18 -6.22
C MET A 38 -8.11 2.13 -7.58
N LYS A 39 -8.86 1.83 -8.65
CA LYS A 39 -8.35 1.81 -10.03
C LYS A 39 -8.04 3.21 -10.55
N ASP A 40 -8.89 4.19 -10.26
CA ASP A 40 -8.84 5.53 -10.84
C ASP A 40 -8.06 6.56 -9.99
N VAL A 41 -7.89 6.29 -8.69
CA VAL A 41 -7.23 7.20 -7.72
C VAL A 41 -6.09 6.53 -6.97
N LEU A 42 -6.36 5.51 -6.13
CA LEU A 42 -5.32 4.90 -5.27
C LEU A 42 -4.13 4.36 -6.06
N GLY A 43 -4.41 3.50 -7.04
CA GLY A 43 -3.39 2.83 -7.85
C GLY A 43 -2.53 3.81 -8.63
N PRO A 44 -3.11 4.75 -9.38
CA PRO A 44 -2.36 5.77 -10.11
C PRO A 44 -1.49 6.64 -9.20
N VAL A 45 -2.04 7.19 -8.11
CA VAL A 45 -1.29 8.08 -7.20
C VAL A 45 -0.16 7.33 -6.50
N LEU A 46 -0.44 6.15 -5.94
CA LEU A 46 0.56 5.36 -5.24
C LEU A 46 1.63 4.83 -6.20
N GLY A 47 1.22 4.42 -7.40
CA GLY A 47 2.13 3.98 -8.45
C GLY A 47 3.09 5.11 -8.87
N GLU A 48 2.58 6.34 -9.01
CA GLU A 48 3.41 7.50 -9.34
C GLU A 48 4.38 7.84 -8.21
N ALA A 49 3.91 7.84 -6.96
CA ALA A 49 4.75 8.07 -5.79
C ALA A 49 5.88 7.03 -5.67
N ILE A 50 5.60 5.75 -5.96
CA ILE A 50 6.65 4.72 -5.91
C ILE A 50 7.64 4.86 -7.07
N ARG A 51 7.16 5.18 -8.29
CA ARG A 51 8.03 5.35 -9.46
C ARG A 51 8.88 6.63 -9.43
N SER A 52 8.48 7.64 -8.65
CA SER A 52 9.29 8.85 -8.47
C SER A 52 10.48 8.65 -7.54
N LEU A 53 10.49 7.56 -6.77
CA LEU A 53 11.66 7.13 -5.99
C LEU A 53 12.67 6.46 -6.91
N GLU A 54 13.89 6.97 -6.96
CA GLU A 54 14.98 6.47 -7.82
C GLU A 54 15.16 4.95 -7.73
N ASP A 55 15.04 4.40 -6.51
CA ASP A 55 15.19 2.98 -6.24
C ASP A 55 13.89 2.27 -5.83
N GLY A 56 12.74 2.93 -5.98
CA GLY A 56 11.51 2.47 -5.35
C GLY A 56 11.65 2.45 -3.82
N MET A 57 10.92 1.52 -3.18
CA MET A 57 10.91 1.38 -1.73
C MET A 57 11.57 0.09 -1.29
N ASN A 58 12.52 0.17 -0.34
CA ASN A 58 13.19 -1.00 0.21
C ASN A 58 12.30 -1.72 1.24
N VAL A 59 11.52 -2.68 0.76
CA VAL A 59 10.59 -3.48 1.57
C VAL A 59 11.28 -4.32 2.65
N ASN A 60 12.51 -4.80 2.42
CA ASN A 60 13.25 -5.60 3.40
C ASN A 60 13.60 -4.78 4.65
N VAL A 61 13.98 -3.51 4.47
CA VAL A 61 14.26 -2.59 5.59
C VAL A 61 12.99 -2.28 6.39
N LEU A 62 11.85 -2.10 5.71
CA LEU A 62 10.55 -1.90 6.38
C LEU A 62 10.15 -3.13 7.19
N ILE A 63 10.25 -4.31 6.61
CA ILE A 63 9.97 -5.59 7.29
C ILE A 63 10.87 -5.76 8.51
N ALA A 64 12.19 -5.56 8.38
CA ALA A 64 13.11 -5.71 9.51
C ALA A 64 12.76 -4.77 10.68
N LYS A 65 12.40 -3.51 10.39
CA LYS A 65 11.94 -2.54 11.41
C LYS A 65 10.62 -2.99 12.05
N ALA A 66 9.67 -3.46 11.24
CA ALA A 66 8.35 -3.87 11.72
C ALA A 66 8.39 -5.12 12.60
N ILE A 67 9.29 -6.09 12.32
CA ILE A 67 9.54 -7.24 13.21
C ILE A 67 9.95 -6.76 14.61
N ALA A 68 10.88 -5.80 14.69
CA ALA A 68 11.32 -5.24 15.96
C ALA A 68 10.21 -4.47 16.71
N MET A 69 9.16 -4.04 15.99
CA MET A 69 7.97 -3.39 16.54
C MET A 69 6.81 -4.38 16.80
N GLY A 70 7.03 -5.68 16.59
CA GLY A 70 6.10 -6.74 16.95
C GLY A 70 5.08 -7.14 15.87
N ASP A 71 5.29 -6.74 14.62
CA ASP A 71 4.54 -7.28 13.46
C ASP A 71 5.02 -8.70 13.10
N GLU A 72 4.11 -9.50 12.54
CA GLU A 72 4.41 -10.84 12.00
C GLU A 72 3.92 -11.05 10.55
N PHE A 73 3.29 -10.03 9.96
CA PHE A 73 2.93 -9.92 8.55
C PHE A 73 1.85 -10.86 8.02
N HIS A 74 1.06 -11.47 8.89
CA HIS A 74 -0.10 -12.25 8.50
C HIS A 74 -1.40 -11.73 9.15
N GLN A 75 -1.44 -11.64 10.48
CA GLN A 75 -2.54 -11.05 11.24
C GLN A 75 -2.23 -9.65 11.78
N ARG A 76 -0.97 -9.32 12.03
CA ARG A 76 -0.53 -8.03 12.57
C ARG A 76 0.46 -7.37 11.62
N ASN A 77 0.01 -6.25 11.04
CA ASN A 77 0.71 -5.42 10.06
C ASN A 77 0.73 -3.93 10.47
N ILE A 78 0.51 -3.63 11.76
CA ILE A 78 0.30 -2.25 12.24
C ILE A 78 1.57 -1.43 12.02
N ALA A 79 2.71 -1.94 12.49
CA ALA A 79 3.94 -1.17 12.50
C ALA A 79 4.49 -0.95 11.10
N SER A 80 4.36 -1.95 10.22
CA SER A 80 4.72 -1.87 8.81
C SER A 80 3.79 -0.97 8.01
N SER A 81 2.47 -1.00 8.25
CA SER A 81 1.52 -0.09 7.59
C SER A 81 1.80 1.37 7.97
N TYR A 82 2.12 1.66 9.24
CA TYR A 82 2.54 2.99 9.66
C TYR A 82 3.91 3.40 9.13
N ALA A 83 4.89 2.49 9.11
CA ALA A 83 6.20 2.78 8.55
C ALA A 83 6.11 3.06 7.04
N PHE A 84 5.26 2.31 6.32
CA PHE A 84 4.95 2.55 4.91
C PHE A 84 4.30 3.91 4.71
N LEU A 85 3.25 4.22 5.47
CA LEU A 85 2.57 5.52 5.41
C LEU A 85 3.55 6.68 5.68
N ARG A 86 4.36 6.58 6.74
CA ARG A 86 5.36 7.60 7.11
C ARG A 86 6.31 7.90 5.94
N ASP A 87 6.75 6.86 5.23
CA ASP A 87 7.74 7.02 4.16
C ASP A 87 7.10 7.50 2.85
N ILE A 88 5.88 7.04 2.52
CA ILE A 88 5.22 7.37 1.25
C ILE A 88 4.43 8.68 1.28
N ALA A 89 3.91 9.09 2.44
CA ALA A 89 3.06 10.28 2.53
C ALA A 89 3.76 11.58 2.05
N PRO A 90 5.01 11.88 2.45
CA PRO A 90 5.71 13.06 1.93
C PRO A 90 5.91 13.01 0.42
N VAL A 91 6.14 11.82 -0.14
CA VAL A 91 6.33 11.61 -1.58
C VAL A 91 5.02 11.90 -2.32
N ILE A 92 3.90 11.34 -1.86
CA ILE A 92 2.57 11.63 -2.41
C ILE A 92 2.27 13.14 -2.31
N SER A 93 2.55 13.75 -1.15
CA SER A 93 2.33 15.19 -0.96
C SER A 93 3.15 16.04 -1.94
N SER A 94 4.32 15.59 -2.39
CA SER A 94 5.17 16.32 -3.35
C SER A 94 4.72 16.21 -4.81
N LEU A 95 3.72 15.39 -5.14
CA LEU A 95 3.21 15.22 -6.50
C LEU A 95 2.28 16.39 -6.91
N ASP A 96 2.86 17.57 -7.12
CA ASP A 96 2.09 18.81 -7.32
C ASP A 96 1.23 18.86 -8.59
N HIS A 97 1.51 17.98 -9.55
CA HIS A 97 0.71 17.83 -10.76
C HIS A 97 -0.56 16.98 -10.55
N ILE A 98 -0.70 16.34 -9.39
CA ILE A 98 -1.90 15.58 -8.98
C ILE A 98 -2.78 16.46 -8.10
N ASP A 99 -4.09 16.40 -8.35
CA ASP A 99 -5.12 17.08 -7.55
C ASP A 99 -4.88 16.85 -6.04
N ASN A 100 -4.91 17.94 -5.26
CA ASN A 100 -4.66 17.87 -3.82
C ASN A 100 -5.67 16.96 -3.09
N GLU A 101 -6.92 16.93 -3.57
CA GLU A 101 -7.98 16.05 -3.06
C GLU A 101 -7.59 14.57 -3.18
N LYS A 102 -7.20 14.11 -4.37
CA LYS A 102 -6.75 12.74 -4.61
C LYS A 102 -5.54 12.36 -3.77
N ARG A 103 -4.54 13.25 -3.65
CA ARG A 103 -3.38 13.04 -2.77
C ARG A 103 -3.82 12.83 -1.32
N THR A 104 -4.74 13.67 -0.85
CA THR A 104 -5.27 13.61 0.52
C THR A 104 -6.09 12.35 0.75
N GLU A 105 -6.97 11.97 -0.17
CA GLU A 105 -7.77 10.74 -0.10
C GLU A 105 -6.89 9.49 0.01
N VAL A 106 -5.79 9.42 -0.76
CA VAL A 106 -4.87 8.28 -0.69
C VAL A 106 -4.12 8.23 0.63
N ILE A 107 -3.62 9.36 1.12
CA ILE A 107 -2.95 9.42 2.44
C ILE A 107 -3.93 9.02 3.53
N GLN A 108 -5.18 9.50 3.47
CA GLN A 108 -6.22 9.15 4.43
C GLN A 108 -6.55 7.65 4.38
N PHE A 109 -6.73 7.08 3.18
CA PHE A 109 -6.98 5.66 3.01
C PHE A 109 -5.88 4.79 3.64
N LEU A 110 -4.61 5.15 3.41
CA LEU A 110 -3.48 4.46 4.01
C LEU A 110 -3.43 4.61 5.54
N SER A 111 -3.88 5.76 6.07
CA SER A 111 -3.98 6.02 7.51
C SER A 111 -5.14 5.30 8.18
N ASP A 112 -6.19 4.98 7.44
CA ASP A 112 -7.41 4.35 7.98
C ASP A 112 -7.26 2.84 8.17
N THR A 113 -6.19 2.20 7.69
CA THR A 113 -6.02 0.75 7.80
C THR A 113 -4.64 0.32 8.30
N ASP A 114 -4.64 -0.47 9.37
CA ASP A 114 -3.45 -1.12 9.90
C ASP A 114 -3.04 -2.40 9.12
N GLN A 115 -3.71 -2.69 8.00
CA GLN A 115 -3.53 -3.92 7.23
C GLN A 115 -3.03 -3.67 5.81
N PHE A 116 -2.76 -2.43 5.41
CA PHE A 116 -2.34 -2.13 4.04
C PHE A 116 -1.10 -2.93 3.63
N PHE A 117 -0.12 -3.04 4.54
CA PHE A 117 1.16 -3.68 4.24
C PHE A 117 1.10 -5.21 4.08
N LEU A 118 0.01 -5.87 4.51
CA LEU A 118 -0.17 -7.31 4.39
C LEU A 118 0.11 -7.80 2.95
N ASN A 119 -0.52 -7.14 1.98
CA ASN A 119 -0.42 -7.52 0.57
C ASN A 119 0.99 -7.28 0.00
N VAL A 120 1.69 -6.25 0.49
CA VAL A 120 3.10 -6.00 0.13
C VAL A 120 3.98 -7.12 0.69
N ALA A 121 3.79 -7.49 1.96
CA ALA A 121 4.54 -8.57 2.58
C ALA A 121 4.29 -9.93 1.90
N MET A 122 3.05 -10.22 1.48
CA MET A 122 2.73 -11.41 0.69
C MET A 122 3.50 -11.45 -0.64
N ALA A 123 3.59 -10.33 -1.35
CA ALA A 123 4.39 -10.25 -2.58
C ALA A 123 5.89 -10.38 -2.29
N THR A 124 6.38 -9.82 -1.18
CA THR A 124 7.79 -9.97 -0.77
C THR A 124 8.16 -11.40 -0.39
N GLY A 125 7.23 -12.17 0.17
CA GLY A 125 7.44 -13.57 0.56
C GLY A 125 7.36 -14.58 -0.59
N LYS A 126 7.15 -14.14 -1.85
CA LYS A 126 6.94 -15.01 -3.01
C LYS A 126 8.14 -15.05 -3.96
#